data_AF-A0A3B6RDA0-F1
#
_entry.id   AF-A0A3B6RDA0-F1
#
_cell.length_a   1.000
_cell.length_b   1.000
_cell.length_c   1.000
_cell.angle_alpha   90.00
_cell.angle_beta   90.00
_cell.angle_gamma   90.00
#
_symmetry.space_group_name_H-M   'P 1'
#
loop_
_entity.id
_entity.type
_entity.pdbx_description
1 polymer ?
#
loop_
_entity_poly.entity_id
_entity_poly.type
_entity_poly.pdbx_seq_one_letter_code
_entity_poly.pdbx_strand_id
1 'polypeptide(L)'
;MHAQQHDVTHSFFQRRACVCNDRVREIMWGMQNLMPLLIPQEQSVFTKADRLPICKGLDMLLSRHGINIVKQEWINEDILQLALKVYHADLRENEHSKFLRRSLGLDKHLKAISGFDAKDWDLVKLATALKTMVDPDANLLPIVKTFKMFSPEEANLIELDAPKYEDLLDRDTISEIYEDIVAVREYVDKVLLKLRHLLKKAEAALETEDVQEKRATNGVDSIQQVDCTCLAVVPVEVPNQSSIA
;
A
#
# COMPACT_ATOMS: atom_id res chain seq x y z
N MET A 1 -42.15 -30.68 -10.96
CA MET A 1 -40.90 -31.08 -10.28
C MET A 1 -40.31 -29.87 -9.60
N HIS A 2 -40.49 -29.71 -8.29
CA HIS A 2 -39.67 -28.84 -7.45
C HIS A 2 -39.69 -29.38 -6.02
N ALA A 3 -38.81 -30.34 -5.78
CA ALA A 3 -38.13 -30.48 -4.49
C ALA A 3 -37.02 -29.42 -4.48
N GLN A 4 -36.59 -28.83 -3.37
CA GLN A 4 -36.34 -29.47 -2.09
C GLN A 4 -36.27 -28.41 -0.99
N GLN A 5 -36.96 -28.70 0.10
CA GLN A 5 -36.80 -28.11 1.42
C GLN A 5 -35.34 -28.28 1.87
N HIS A 6 -34.67 -27.19 2.24
CA HIS A 6 -33.48 -27.28 3.09
C HIS A 6 -33.66 -26.38 4.31
N ASP A 7 -34.10 -27.06 5.36
CA ASP A 7 -33.78 -26.93 6.78
C ASP A 7 -33.34 -25.55 7.30
N VAL A 8 -34.28 -24.88 7.96
CA VAL A 8 -34.08 -23.67 8.75
C VAL A 8 -33.52 -24.11 10.11
N THR A 9 -32.20 -24.09 10.27
CA THR A 9 -31.60 -24.18 11.61
C THR A 9 -31.94 -22.92 12.38
N HIS A 10 -32.89 -23.08 13.29
CA HIS A 10 -33.31 -22.13 14.30
C HIS A 10 -32.10 -21.62 15.12
N SER A 11 -31.62 -20.43 14.80
CA SER A 11 -30.94 -19.57 15.76
C SER A 11 -31.73 -18.27 15.86
N PHE A 12 -32.00 -17.86 17.10
CA PHE A 12 -32.74 -16.64 17.45
C PHE A 12 -32.02 -15.38 16.91
N PHE A 13 -32.17 -15.08 15.62
CA PHE A 13 -31.76 -13.79 15.07
C PHE A 13 -32.83 -12.76 15.41
N GLN A 14 -32.46 -11.71 16.15
CA GLN A 14 -33.22 -10.46 16.12
C GLN A 14 -33.43 -10.11 14.64
N ARG A 15 -34.70 -10.01 14.23
CA ARG A 15 -35.17 -9.88 12.84
C ARG A 15 -34.77 -8.53 12.23
N ARG A 16 -33.46 -8.27 12.11
CA ARG A 16 -32.85 -7.08 11.52
C ARG A 16 -32.18 -7.47 10.21
N ALA A 17 -32.37 -6.64 9.19
CA ALA A 17 -31.67 -6.81 7.92
C ALA A 17 -30.17 -6.56 8.14
N CYS A 18 -29.36 -7.58 7.94
CA CYS A 18 -27.90 -7.46 7.91
C CYS A 18 -27.46 -7.10 6.49
N VAL A 19 -26.50 -6.18 6.37
CA VAL A 19 -25.88 -5.82 5.10
C VAL A 19 -24.46 -6.36 5.08
N CYS A 20 -24.13 -7.14 4.06
CA CYS A 20 -22.76 -7.60 3.78
C CYS A 20 -22.41 -7.15 2.36
N ASN A 21 -21.58 -6.12 2.23
CA ASN A 21 -21.12 -5.59 0.96
C ASN A 21 -19.64 -5.15 1.06
N ASP A 22 -19.06 -4.73 -0.05
CA ASP A 22 -17.64 -4.33 -0.08
C ASP A 22 -17.31 -3.20 0.91
N ARG A 23 -18.23 -2.25 1.12
CA ARG A 23 -18.03 -1.17 2.10
C ARG A 23 -17.93 -1.72 3.53
N VAL A 24 -18.79 -2.68 3.87
CA VAL A 24 -18.74 -3.35 5.18
C VAL A 24 -17.41 -4.10 5.34
N ARG A 25 -16.92 -4.75 4.27
CA ARG A 25 -15.62 -5.44 4.28
C ARG A 25 -14.45 -4.48 4.49
N GLU A 26 -14.44 -3.32 3.83
CA GLU A 26 -13.43 -2.27 4.03
C GLU A 26 -13.41 -1.78 5.48
N ILE A 27 -14.60 -1.53 6.06
CA ILE A 27 -14.73 -1.07 7.45
C ILE A 27 -14.22 -2.14 8.41
N MET A 28 -14.63 -3.41 8.23
CA MET A 28 -14.16 -4.51 9.07
C MET A 28 -12.64 -4.67 8.99
N TRP A 29 -12.07 -4.60 7.78
CA TRP A 29 -10.62 -4.66 7.62
C TRP A 29 -9.92 -3.51 8.37
N GLY A 30 -10.44 -2.29 8.27
CA GLY A 30 -9.91 -1.12 8.98
C GLY A 30 -10.00 -1.28 10.50
N MET A 31 -11.12 -1.79 11.01
CA MET A 31 -11.28 -2.10 12.43
C MET A 31 -10.28 -3.15 12.90
N GLN A 32 -10.01 -4.17 12.09
CA GLN A 32 -9.04 -5.21 12.46
C GLN A 32 -7.59 -4.74 12.46
N ASN A 33 -7.21 -3.90 11.49
CA ASN A 33 -5.81 -3.60 11.21
C ASN A 33 -5.37 -2.20 11.68
N LEU A 34 -6.28 -1.22 11.70
CA LEU A 34 -5.97 0.17 12.06
C LEU A 34 -6.43 0.53 13.47
N MET A 35 -7.43 -0.16 14.04
CA MET A 35 -7.91 0.17 15.39
C MET A 35 -6.80 0.10 16.45
N PRO A 36 -5.89 -0.90 16.46
CA PRO A 36 -4.78 -0.91 17.43
C PRO A 36 -3.83 0.29 17.27
N LEU A 37 -3.70 0.82 16.05
CA LEU A 37 -2.85 1.97 15.74
C LEU A 37 -3.48 3.30 16.15
N LEU A 38 -4.80 3.39 16.06
CA LEU A 38 -5.57 4.60 16.34
C LEU A 38 -6.03 4.67 17.81
N ILE A 39 -6.25 3.52 18.44
CA ILE A 39 -6.76 3.37 19.81
C ILE A 39 -5.92 2.29 20.51
N PRO A 40 -4.75 2.65 21.08
CA PRO A 40 -3.82 1.68 21.67
C PRO A 40 -4.38 0.91 22.89
N GLN A 41 -5.45 1.41 23.51
CA GLN A 41 -6.14 0.73 24.61
C GLN A 41 -7.00 -0.44 24.14
N GLU A 42 -7.34 -0.50 22.86
CA GLU A 42 -8.05 -1.61 22.27
C GLU A 42 -7.10 -2.80 22.08
N GLN A 43 -7.42 -3.93 22.71
CA GLN A 43 -6.58 -5.14 22.70
C GLN A 43 -7.20 -6.28 21.86
N SER A 44 -8.07 -5.97 20.91
CA SER A 44 -8.65 -7.01 20.05
C SER A 44 -7.56 -7.66 19.18
N VAL A 45 -7.30 -8.94 19.45
CA VAL A 45 -6.34 -9.75 18.69
C VAL A 45 -7.11 -10.61 17.71
N PHE A 46 -6.88 -10.39 16.42
CA PHE A 46 -7.44 -11.21 15.35
C PHE A 46 -6.47 -12.34 15.00
N THR A 47 -6.98 -13.57 14.87
CA THR A 47 -6.16 -14.72 14.51
C THR A 47 -5.78 -14.68 13.02
N LYS A 48 -4.83 -15.51 12.59
CA LYS A 48 -4.49 -15.64 11.16
C LYS A 48 -5.71 -16.03 10.31
N ALA A 49 -6.65 -16.80 10.86
CA ALA A 49 -7.88 -17.20 10.17
C ALA A 49 -8.87 -16.04 9.97
N ASP A 50 -8.78 -15.00 10.81
CA ASP A 50 -9.64 -13.81 10.75
C ASP A 50 -9.10 -12.72 9.81
N ARG A 51 -7.92 -12.95 9.20
CA ARG A 51 -7.27 -11.98 8.31
C ARG A 51 -8.08 -11.80 7.04
N LEU A 52 -8.70 -10.63 6.92
CA LEU A 52 -9.32 -10.20 5.68
C LEU A 52 -8.26 -9.90 4.61
N PRO A 53 -8.54 -10.15 3.31
CA PRO A 53 -7.69 -9.71 2.21
C PRO A 53 -7.42 -8.21 2.27
N ILE A 54 -6.32 -7.75 1.67
CA ILE A 54 -5.96 -6.32 1.62
C ILE A 54 -7.18 -5.50 1.19
N CYS A 55 -7.49 -4.48 1.98
CA CYS A 55 -8.58 -3.58 1.65
C CYS A 55 -8.23 -2.77 0.40
N LYS A 56 -9.24 -2.47 -0.42
CA LYS A 56 -9.11 -1.71 -1.65
C LYS A 56 -8.49 -0.33 -1.40
N GLY A 57 -8.79 0.28 -0.24
CA GLY A 57 -8.20 1.57 0.13
C GLY A 57 -6.66 1.52 0.22
N LEU A 58 -6.11 0.50 0.88
CA LEU A 58 -4.67 0.31 1.00
C LEU A 58 -4.06 -0.06 -0.35
N ASP A 59 -4.68 -0.96 -1.10
CA ASP A 59 -4.21 -1.36 -2.44
C ASP A 59 -4.11 -0.15 -3.39
N MET A 60 -5.15 0.70 -3.41
CA MET A 60 -5.17 1.93 -4.20
C MET A 60 -4.14 2.96 -3.73
N LEU A 61 -3.86 3.04 -2.43
CA LEU A 61 -2.82 3.91 -1.90
C LEU A 61 -1.43 3.45 -2.38
N LEU A 62 -1.12 2.16 -2.20
CA LEU A 62 0.16 1.59 -2.58
C LEU A 62 0.39 1.67 -4.09
N SER A 63 -0.62 1.34 -4.89
CA SER A 63 -0.56 1.41 -6.35
C SER A 63 -0.31 2.83 -6.87
N ARG A 64 -0.91 3.85 -6.24
CA ARG A 64 -0.65 5.27 -6.60
C ARG A 64 0.80 5.67 -6.43
N HIS A 65 1.52 5.01 -5.52
CA HIS A 65 2.94 5.23 -5.25
C HIS A 65 3.85 4.18 -5.92
N GLY A 66 3.34 3.46 -6.92
CA GLY A 66 4.09 2.49 -7.72
C GLY A 66 4.35 1.15 -7.04
N ILE A 67 3.61 0.83 -5.98
CA ILE A 67 3.72 -0.43 -5.24
C ILE A 67 2.50 -1.29 -5.62
N ASN A 68 2.63 -2.09 -6.68
CA ASN A 68 1.50 -2.77 -7.34
C ASN A 68 1.30 -4.25 -6.94
N ILE A 69 2.27 -4.87 -6.27
CA ILE A 69 2.21 -6.29 -5.89
C ILE A 69 2.48 -6.36 -4.40
N VAL A 70 1.41 -6.57 -3.62
CA VAL A 70 1.51 -6.78 -2.17
C VAL A 70 0.54 -7.88 -1.79
N LYS A 71 1.02 -8.87 -1.04
CA LYS A 71 0.19 -9.95 -0.51
C LYS A 71 -0.25 -9.64 0.93
N GLN A 72 -1.41 -10.14 1.35
CA GLN A 72 -1.95 -9.88 2.69
C GLN A 72 -1.02 -10.38 3.80
N GLU A 73 -0.25 -11.44 3.52
CA GLU A 73 0.72 -12.03 4.45
C GLU A 73 1.90 -11.10 4.73
N TRP A 74 2.17 -10.14 3.83
CA TRP A 74 3.25 -9.16 4.00
C TRP A 74 2.84 -8.04 4.94
N ILE A 75 1.54 -7.79 5.07
CA ILE A 75 1.01 -6.67 5.84
C ILE A 75 1.20 -6.93 7.33
N ASN A 76 1.98 -6.06 7.97
CA ASN A 76 2.19 -6.01 9.41
C ASN A 76 2.04 -4.58 9.91
N GLU A 77 2.13 -4.40 11.22
CA GLU A 77 1.92 -3.12 11.89
C GLU A 77 2.84 -2.01 11.36
N ASP A 78 4.13 -2.28 11.17
CA ASP A 78 5.10 -1.30 10.66
C ASP A 78 4.76 -0.85 9.23
N ILE A 79 4.36 -1.79 8.37
CA ILE A 79 3.94 -1.49 6.99
C ILE A 79 2.67 -0.63 7.00
N LEU A 80 1.70 -0.94 7.86
CA LEU A 80 0.47 -0.17 8.01
C LEU A 80 0.73 1.24 8.54
N GLN A 81 1.61 1.38 9.54
CA GLN A 81 2.02 2.68 10.08
C GLN A 81 2.68 3.57 9.02
N LEU A 82 3.57 3.01 8.20
CA LEU A 82 4.19 3.77 7.11
C LEU A 82 3.16 4.09 6.00
N ALA A 83 2.27 3.16 5.64
CA ALA A 83 1.20 3.43 4.69
C ALA A 83 0.27 4.55 5.18
N LEU A 84 -0.10 4.56 6.46
CA LEU A 84 -0.93 5.61 7.05
C LEU A 84 -0.24 6.98 7.00
N LYS A 85 1.07 7.03 7.23
CA LYS A 85 1.87 8.25 7.07
C LYS A 85 1.85 8.78 5.63
N VAL A 86 1.93 7.90 4.63
CA VAL A 86 1.78 8.27 3.21
C VAL A 86 0.37 8.79 2.94
N TYR A 87 -0.66 8.12 3.47
CA TYR A 87 -2.05 8.56 3.29
C TYR A 87 -2.31 9.98 3.83
N HIS A 88 -1.82 10.29 5.03
CA HIS A 88 -1.97 11.65 5.59
C HIS A 88 -1.21 12.70 4.79
N ALA A 89 -0.04 12.35 4.25
CA ALA A 89 0.70 13.24 3.37
C ALA A 89 -0.04 13.48 2.04
N ASP A 90 -0.61 12.43 1.43
CA ASP A 90 -1.44 12.55 0.23
C ASP A 90 -2.66 13.47 0.48
N LEU A 91 -3.30 13.37 1.65
CA LEU A 91 -4.41 14.24 2.01
C LEU A 91 -3.98 15.70 2.05
N ARG A 92 -2.85 15.98 2.69
CA ARG A 92 -2.28 17.33 2.81
C ARG A 92 -1.86 17.91 1.46
N GLU A 93 -1.20 17.11 0.62
CA GLU A 93 -0.84 17.49 -0.76
C GLU A 93 -2.11 17.83 -1.57
N ASN A 94 -3.18 17.04 -1.40
CA ASN A 94 -4.45 17.26 -2.07
C ASN A 94 -5.19 18.52 -1.57
N GLU A 95 -5.03 18.91 -0.30
CA GLU A 95 -5.57 20.18 0.21
C GLU A 95 -4.91 21.39 -0.47
N HIS A 96 -3.58 21.38 -0.57
CA HIS A 96 -2.83 22.40 -1.31
C HIS A 96 -3.20 22.43 -2.79
N SER A 97 -3.30 21.26 -3.43
CA SER A 97 -3.73 21.15 -4.82
C SER A 97 -5.13 21.75 -5.05
N LYS A 98 -6.09 21.46 -4.16
CA LYS A 98 -7.44 22.06 -4.22
C LYS A 98 -7.38 23.57 -4.05
N PHE A 99 -6.60 24.07 -3.10
CA PHE A 99 -6.49 25.49 -2.84
C PHE A 99 -5.91 26.22 -4.06
N LEU A 100 -4.74 25.81 -4.55
CA LEU A 100 -4.07 26.45 -5.68
C LEU A 100 -4.89 26.33 -6.97
N ARG A 101 -5.37 25.13 -7.32
CA ARG A 101 -6.02 24.90 -8.62
C ARG A 101 -7.48 25.34 -8.64
N ARG A 102 -8.23 25.11 -7.56
CA ARG A 102 -9.69 25.38 -7.53
C ARG A 102 -10.02 26.71 -6.88
N SER A 103 -9.50 26.97 -5.68
CA SER A 103 -9.86 28.18 -4.93
C SER A 103 -9.25 29.42 -5.56
N LEU A 104 -7.95 29.37 -5.89
CA LEU A 104 -7.26 30.46 -6.60
C LEU A 104 -7.48 30.42 -8.12
N GLY A 105 -8.10 29.36 -8.65
CA GLY A 105 -8.36 29.24 -10.09
C GLY A 105 -7.10 29.31 -10.96
N LEU A 106 -5.95 28.92 -10.39
CA LEU A 106 -4.63 29.32 -10.89
C LEU A 106 -4.34 28.84 -12.31
N ASP A 107 -4.85 27.66 -12.69
CA ASP A 107 -4.73 27.15 -14.08
C ASP A 107 -5.34 28.12 -15.10
N LYS A 108 -6.43 28.80 -14.74
CA LYS A 108 -7.07 29.79 -15.60
C LYS A 108 -6.27 31.09 -15.65
N HIS A 109 -5.76 31.54 -14.51
CA HIS A 109 -4.97 32.78 -14.43
C HIS A 109 -3.64 32.64 -15.18
N LEU A 110 -2.90 31.57 -14.94
CA LEU A 110 -1.65 31.26 -15.65
C LEU A 110 -1.85 31.20 -17.17
N LYS A 111 -2.97 30.60 -17.61
CA LYS A 111 -3.31 30.56 -19.04
C LYS A 111 -3.70 31.92 -19.60
N ALA A 112 -4.48 32.71 -18.87
CA ALA A 112 -5.00 33.98 -19.34
C ALA A 112 -3.94 35.10 -19.36
N ILE A 113 -3.08 35.14 -18.34
CA ILE A 113 -2.08 36.21 -18.17
C ILE A 113 -0.80 35.90 -18.97
N SER A 114 -0.36 34.64 -18.93
CA SER A 114 0.96 34.23 -19.45
C SER A 114 0.91 33.14 -20.51
N GLY A 115 -0.28 32.60 -20.83
CA GLY A 115 -0.42 31.54 -21.83
C GLY A 115 0.00 30.14 -21.37
N PHE A 116 0.44 29.97 -20.12
CA PHE A 116 0.85 28.68 -19.57
C PHE A 116 -0.30 27.68 -19.54
N ASP A 117 -0.03 26.45 -19.98
CA ASP A 117 -0.92 25.33 -19.72
C ASP A 117 -0.37 24.50 -18.54
N ALA A 118 -0.76 24.89 -17.32
CA ALA A 118 -0.29 24.26 -16.08
C ALA A 118 -1.16 23.06 -15.64
N LYS A 119 -2.10 22.63 -16.49
CA LYS A 119 -3.06 21.56 -16.16
C LYS A 119 -2.36 20.24 -15.83
N ASP A 120 -1.29 19.94 -16.57
CA ASP A 120 -0.53 18.69 -16.42
C ASP A 120 0.70 18.83 -15.51
N TRP A 121 0.91 19.99 -14.91
CA TRP A 121 2.02 20.19 -13.97
C TRP A 121 1.75 19.44 -12.67
N ASP A 122 2.76 18.75 -12.15
CA ASP A 122 2.67 18.27 -10.77
C ASP A 122 2.64 19.45 -9.78
N LEU A 123 2.21 19.17 -8.55
CA LEU A 123 2.01 20.22 -7.56
C LEU A 123 3.32 20.91 -7.16
N VAL A 124 4.45 20.19 -7.17
CA VAL A 124 5.76 20.74 -6.84
C VAL A 124 6.21 21.71 -7.94
N LYS A 125 6.02 21.35 -9.22
CA LYS A 125 6.32 22.22 -10.37
C LYS A 125 5.48 23.49 -10.30
N LEU A 126 4.18 23.34 -10.03
CA LEU A 126 3.27 24.47 -9.88
C LEU A 126 3.69 25.39 -8.73
N ALA A 127 3.89 24.86 -7.52
CA ALA A 127 4.29 25.64 -6.36
C ALA A 127 5.65 26.33 -6.56
N THR A 128 6.59 25.66 -7.24
CA THR A 128 7.89 26.24 -7.56
C THR A 128 7.74 27.43 -8.49
N ALA A 129 6.93 27.33 -9.54
CA ALA A 129 6.72 28.45 -10.45
C ALA A 129 6.16 29.67 -9.71
N LEU A 130 5.17 29.46 -8.84
CA LEU A 130 4.60 30.54 -8.03
C LEU A 130 5.62 31.14 -7.08
N LYS A 131 6.41 30.31 -6.39
CA LYS A 131 7.47 30.78 -5.50
C LYS A 131 8.48 31.64 -6.26
N THR A 132 8.89 31.22 -7.45
CA THR A 132 9.78 32.00 -8.32
C THR A 132 9.14 33.31 -8.78
N MET A 133 7.83 33.33 -9.08
CA MET A 133 7.14 34.56 -9.46
C MET A 133 7.07 35.58 -8.32
N VAL A 134 6.73 35.14 -7.10
CA VAL A 134 6.60 36.06 -5.95
C VAL A 134 7.94 36.44 -5.34
N ASP A 135 8.97 35.61 -5.52
CA ASP A 135 10.27 35.78 -4.89
C ASP A 135 11.41 35.25 -5.80
N PRO A 136 11.79 36.00 -6.86
CA PRO A 136 12.75 35.55 -7.88
C PRO A 136 14.15 35.27 -7.32
N ASP A 137 14.53 35.98 -6.26
CA ASP A 137 15.83 35.85 -5.58
C ASP A 137 15.84 34.74 -4.51
N ALA A 138 14.72 34.02 -4.34
CA ALA A 138 14.59 33.00 -3.31
C ALA A 138 15.56 31.83 -3.50
N ASN A 139 16.15 31.40 -2.39
CA ASN A 139 16.85 30.13 -2.34
C ASN A 139 15.85 28.97 -2.40
N LEU A 140 15.60 28.45 -3.60
CA LEU A 140 14.82 27.23 -3.78
C LEU A 140 15.46 26.04 -3.05
N LEU A 141 14.61 25.18 -2.49
CA LEU A 141 15.05 24.01 -1.72
C LEU A 141 15.80 22.99 -2.60
N PRO A 142 16.72 22.18 -2.02
CA PRO A 142 17.62 21.31 -2.77
C PRO A 142 16.94 20.33 -3.72
N ILE A 143 15.81 19.73 -3.32
CA ILE A 143 15.07 18.78 -4.16
C ILE A 143 14.58 19.42 -5.47
N VAL A 144 14.28 20.72 -5.44
CA VAL A 144 13.83 21.47 -6.63
C VAL A 144 15.01 21.78 -7.55
N LYS A 145 16.18 22.11 -6.99
CA LYS A 145 17.41 22.38 -7.77
C LYS A 145 17.91 21.16 -8.55
N THR A 146 17.63 19.95 -8.05
CA THR A 146 18.07 18.71 -8.71
C THR A 146 17.28 18.36 -9.98
N PHE A 147 16.10 18.95 -10.20
CA PHE A 147 15.30 18.74 -11.40
C PHE A 147 15.32 19.99 -12.28
N LYS A 148 15.66 19.85 -13.57
CA LYS A 148 15.29 20.86 -14.59
C LYS A 148 13.77 20.82 -14.78
N MET A 149 13.03 21.37 -13.83
CA MET A 149 11.55 21.35 -13.81
C MET A 149 10.92 22.15 -14.95
N PHE A 150 11.57 23.24 -15.35
CA PHE A 150 11.09 24.14 -16.38
C PHE A 150 11.94 24.04 -17.64
N SER A 151 11.29 24.14 -18.81
CA SER A 151 12.00 24.43 -20.05
C SER A 151 12.60 25.85 -19.99
N PRO A 152 13.62 26.16 -20.82
CA PRO A 152 14.16 27.52 -20.90
C PRO A 152 13.07 28.56 -21.21
N GLU A 153 12.12 28.22 -22.07
CA GLU A 153 11.00 29.08 -22.44
C GLU A 153 10.05 29.31 -21.25
N GLU A 154 9.72 28.24 -20.51
CA GLU A 154 8.91 28.35 -19.30
C GLU A 154 9.60 29.23 -18.25
N ALA A 155 10.90 29.01 -18.00
CA ALA A 155 11.66 29.78 -17.02
C ALA A 155 11.73 31.28 -17.38
N ASN A 156 12.02 31.59 -18.65
CA ASN A 156 12.06 32.97 -19.13
C ASN A 156 10.69 33.66 -19.00
N LEU A 157 9.60 32.95 -19.31
CA LEU A 157 8.25 33.49 -19.16
C LEU A 157 7.87 33.70 -17.70
N ILE A 158 8.24 32.78 -16.80
CA ILE A 158 7.99 32.91 -15.36
C ILE A 158 8.62 34.21 -14.83
N GLU A 159 9.86 34.48 -15.21
CA GLU A 159 10.59 35.68 -14.79
C GLU A 159 9.99 36.95 -15.41
N LEU A 160 9.73 36.93 -16.73
CA LEU A 160 9.20 38.08 -17.46
C LEU A 160 7.80 38.50 -16.95
N ASP A 161 6.95 37.51 -16.65
CA ASP A 161 5.55 37.75 -16.30
C ASP A 161 5.30 37.83 -14.80
N ALA A 162 6.28 37.53 -13.95
CA ALA A 162 6.17 37.58 -12.49
C ALA A 162 5.48 38.86 -11.96
N PRO A 163 5.81 40.09 -12.42
CA PRO A 163 5.16 41.31 -11.94
C PRO A 163 3.64 41.36 -12.21
N LYS A 164 3.13 40.61 -13.20
CA LYS A 164 1.70 40.57 -13.54
C LYS A 164 0.85 39.86 -12.49
N TYR A 165 1.48 39.18 -11.53
CA TYR A 165 0.82 38.39 -10.49
C TYR A 165 0.88 39.05 -9.10
N GLU A 166 1.45 40.24 -8.96
CA GLU A 166 1.66 40.92 -7.68
C GLU A 166 0.38 41.11 -6.86
N ASP A 167 -0.73 41.47 -7.52
CA ASP A 167 -2.04 41.64 -6.86
C ASP A 167 -2.81 40.32 -6.65
N LEU A 168 -2.38 39.23 -7.31
CA LEU A 168 -3.08 37.94 -7.29
C LEU A 168 -2.46 36.98 -6.28
N LEU A 169 -1.15 37.05 -6.10
CA LEU A 169 -0.37 36.10 -5.30
C LEU A 169 0.19 36.79 -4.07
N ASP A 170 -0.39 36.47 -2.92
CA ASP A 170 0.18 36.86 -1.63
C ASP A 170 1.51 36.13 -1.39
N ARG A 171 2.59 36.91 -1.24
CA ARG A 171 3.97 36.41 -1.13
C ARG A 171 4.13 35.44 0.03
N ASP A 172 3.59 35.79 1.19
CA ASP A 172 3.77 35.01 2.42
C ASP A 172 3.00 33.69 2.32
N THR A 173 1.74 33.75 1.88
CA THR A 173 0.90 32.56 1.66
C THR A 173 1.54 31.59 0.65
N ILE A 174 2.03 32.09 -0.49
CA ILE A 174 2.68 31.24 -1.50
C ILE A 174 3.97 30.63 -0.98
N SER A 175 4.73 31.37 -0.17
CA SER A 175 5.97 30.87 0.43
C SER A 175 5.69 29.75 1.44
N GLU A 176 4.73 29.92 2.33
CA GLU A 176 4.31 28.89 3.28
C GLU A 176 3.83 27.62 2.58
N ILE A 177 2.97 27.76 1.56
CA ILE A 177 2.46 26.62 0.78
C ILE A 177 3.60 25.90 0.05
N TYR A 178 4.53 26.65 -0.56
CA TYR A 178 5.68 26.08 -1.25
C TYR A 178 6.56 25.25 -0.30
N GLU A 179 6.97 25.84 0.83
CA GLU A 179 7.83 25.17 1.80
C GLU A 179 7.16 23.88 2.30
N ASP A 180 5.85 23.95 2.53
CA ASP A 180 5.10 22.82 3.03
C ASP A 180 4.97 21.68 2.01
N ILE A 181 4.64 22.00 0.76
CA ILE A 181 4.57 21.02 -0.34
C ILE A 181 5.91 20.31 -0.50
N VAL A 182 7.01 21.06 -0.50
CA VAL A 182 8.35 20.50 -0.65
C VAL A 182 8.72 19.62 0.55
N ALA A 183 8.47 20.08 1.77
CA ALA A 183 8.74 19.32 2.98
C ALA A 183 7.92 18.01 3.04
N VAL A 184 6.64 18.07 2.67
CA VAL A 184 5.77 16.88 2.57
C VAL A 184 6.32 15.90 1.54
N ARG A 185 6.74 16.37 0.36
CA ARG A 185 7.29 15.51 -0.69
C ARG A 185 8.56 14.80 -0.25
N GLU A 186 9.50 15.53 0.34
CA GLU A 186 10.73 14.95 0.89
C GLU A 186 10.45 13.92 1.99
N TYR A 187 9.46 14.19 2.84
CA TYR A 187 9.03 13.26 3.87
C TYR A 187 8.45 11.98 3.25
N VAL A 188 7.54 12.10 2.29
CA VAL A 188 6.91 10.97 1.60
C VAL A 188 7.95 10.11 0.91
N ASP A 189 8.93 10.69 0.22
CA ASP A 189 10.00 9.92 -0.43
C ASP A 189 10.78 9.05 0.56
N LYS A 190 11.11 9.61 1.74
CA LYS A 190 11.79 8.89 2.82
C LYS A 190 10.91 7.77 3.40
N VAL A 191 9.62 8.03 3.59
CA VAL A 191 8.67 7.04 4.11
C VAL A 191 8.45 5.90 3.10
N LEU A 192 8.27 6.23 1.82
CA LEU A 192 8.11 5.26 0.74
C LEU A 192 9.35 4.39 0.56
N LEU A 193 10.56 4.96 0.72
CA LEU A 193 11.80 4.18 0.69
C LEU A 193 11.82 3.12 1.79
N LYS A 194 11.46 3.50 3.02
CA LYS A 194 11.36 2.57 4.16
C LYS A 194 10.27 1.52 3.94
N LEU A 195 9.11 1.94 3.44
CA LEU A 195 7.98 1.05 3.15
C LEU A 195 8.36 -0.01 2.11
N ARG A 196 9.00 0.39 1.00
CA ARG A 196 9.52 -0.55 -0.01
C ARG A 196 10.55 -1.52 0.56
N HIS A 197 11.41 -1.07 1.47
CA HIS A 197 12.37 -1.95 2.14
C HIS A 197 11.67 -3.00 3.02
N LEU A 198 10.68 -2.60 3.81
CA LEU A 198 9.92 -3.53 4.65
C LEU A 198 9.13 -4.55 3.83
N LEU A 199 8.51 -4.13 2.72
CA LEU A 199 7.80 -5.03 1.81
C LEU A 199 8.73 -6.10 1.23
N LYS A 200 9.92 -5.70 0.75
CA LYS A 200 10.94 -6.66 0.27
C LYS A 200 11.39 -7.64 1.34
N LYS A 201 11.52 -7.18 2.59
CA LYS A 201 11.89 -8.04 3.72
C LYS A 201 10.78 -9.05 4.03
N ALA A 202 9.53 -8.61 4.00
CA ALA A 202 8.36 -9.47 4.23
C ALA A 202 8.22 -10.53 3.12
N GLU A 203 8.42 -10.14 1.85
CA GLU A 203 8.46 -11.06 0.71
C GLU A 203 9.52 -12.15 0.89
N ALA A 204 10.77 -11.77 1.17
CA ALA A 204 11.86 -12.71 1.36
C ALA A 204 11.64 -13.67 2.54
N ALA A 205 11.04 -13.20 3.64
CA ALA A 205 10.75 -14.04 4.81
C ALA A 205 9.76 -15.16 4.46
N LEU A 206 8.71 -14.86 3.70
CA LEU A 206 7.72 -15.86 3.27
C LEU A 206 8.29 -16.85 2.27
N GLU A 207 9.13 -16.41 1.33
CA GLU A 207 9.83 -17.34 0.43
C GLU A 207 10.71 -18.32 1.21
N THR A 208 11.34 -17.88 2.30
CA THR A 208 12.17 -18.76 3.14
C THR A 208 11.35 -19.76 3.96
N GLU A 209 10.19 -19.34 4.49
CA GLU A 209 9.25 -20.22 5.20
C GLU A 209 8.69 -21.29 4.25
N ASP A 210 8.24 -20.90 3.06
CA ASP A 210 7.72 -21.82 2.03
C ASP A 210 8.75 -22.90 1.62
N VAL A 211 10.03 -22.50 1.49
CA VAL A 211 11.12 -23.43 1.17
C VAL A 211 11.41 -24.39 2.32
N GLN A 212 11.32 -23.92 3.56
CA GLN A 212 11.51 -24.77 4.75
C GLN A 212 10.37 -25.76 4.94
N GLU A 213 9.12 -25.33 4.75
CA GLU A 213 7.94 -26.20 4.85
C GLU A 213 7.97 -27.30 3.79
N LYS A 214 8.28 -26.96 2.52
CA LYS A 214 8.45 -27.94 1.44
C LYS A 214 9.58 -28.94 1.70
N ARG A 215 10.67 -28.50 2.36
CA ARG A 215 11.76 -29.42 2.75
C ARG A 215 11.35 -30.34 3.90
N ALA A 216 10.57 -29.85 4.85
CA ALA A 216 10.06 -30.66 5.96
C ALA A 216 9.09 -31.73 5.46
N THR A 217 8.17 -31.40 4.53
CA THR A 217 7.25 -32.39 3.96
C THR A 217 7.96 -33.46 3.14
N ASN A 218 8.94 -33.08 2.32
CA ASN A 218 9.72 -34.03 1.51
C ASN A 218 10.64 -34.94 2.36
N GLY A 219 11.06 -34.47 3.54
CA GLY A 219 11.85 -35.26 4.50
C GLY A 219 11.02 -36.32 5.24
N VAL A 220 9.73 -36.08 5.46
CA VAL A 220 8.82 -37.03 6.14
C VAL A 220 8.46 -38.21 5.23
N ASP A 221 8.27 -37.99 3.93
CA ASP A 221 8.02 -39.06 2.95
C ASP A 221 9.22 -40.01 2.78
N SER A 222 10.44 -39.53 3.06
CA SER A 222 11.67 -40.34 2.96
C SER A 222 11.92 -41.23 4.20
N ILE A 223 11.32 -40.90 5.35
CA ILE A 223 11.50 -41.67 6.60
C ILE A 223 10.50 -42.83 6.72
N GLN A 224 9.37 -42.78 6.01
CA GLN A 224 8.38 -43.88 6.00
C GLN A 224 8.75 -45.07 5.10
N GLN A 225 9.93 -45.07 4.46
CA GLN A 225 10.36 -46.13 3.54
C GLN A 225 11.48 -47.04 4.08
N VAL A 226 11.84 -46.96 5.35
CA VAL A 226 12.81 -47.87 5.99
C VAL A 226 12.22 -48.46 7.27
N ASP A 227 11.48 -49.55 7.11
CA ASP A 227 11.56 -50.76 7.96
C ASP A 227 10.29 -51.60 7.83
N CYS A 228 10.32 -52.59 6.93
CA CYS A 228 9.50 -53.81 7.04
C CYS A 228 10.06 -54.90 6.12
N THR A 229 11.31 -55.32 6.35
CA THR A 229 11.80 -56.59 5.77
C THR A 229 12.83 -57.22 6.69
N CYS A 230 12.36 -57.93 7.71
CA CYS A 230 13.05 -59.09 8.28
C CYS A 230 12.05 -59.88 9.15
N LEU A 231 11.63 -61.04 8.65
CA LEU A 231 11.50 -62.33 9.36
C LEU A 231 10.71 -63.30 8.46
N ALA A 232 11.37 -63.85 7.45
CA ALA A 232 10.89 -65.05 6.77
C ALA A 232 11.33 -66.27 7.59
N VAL A 233 10.38 -66.92 8.26
CA VAL A 233 10.57 -68.24 8.87
C VAL A 233 10.57 -69.28 7.75
N VAL A 234 11.67 -70.02 7.64
CA VAL A 234 11.85 -71.15 6.71
C VAL A 234 11.01 -72.34 7.20
N PRO A 235 10.17 -72.98 6.36
CA PRO A 235 9.61 -74.29 6.68
C PRO A 235 10.61 -75.40 6.32
N VAL A 236 10.86 -76.29 7.27
CA VAL A 236 11.63 -77.53 7.09
C VAL A 236 10.77 -78.55 6.35
N GLU A 237 11.21 -78.99 5.17
CA GLU A 237 10.64 -80.15 4.46
C GLU A 237 11.11 -81.46 5.10
N VAL A 238 10.16 -82.35 5.41
CA VAL A 238 10.42 -83.74 5.85
C VAL A 238 10.23 -84.65 4.63
N PRO A 239 11.18 -85.56 4.30
CA PRO A 239 11.06 -86.41 3.13
C PRO A 239 10.18 -87.64 3.39
N ASN A 240 9.37 -87.93 2.37
CA ASN A 240 8.52 -89.10 2.27
C ASN A 240 9.40 -90.33 1.89
N GLN A 241 9.34 -91.42 2.66
CA GLN A 241 9.82 -92.72 2.24
C GLN A 241 8.69 -93.75 2.37
N SER A 242 8.36 -94.36 1.24
CA SER A 242 7.41 -95.45 1.11
C SER A 242 8.12 -96.81 1.11
N SER A 243 7.40 -97.79 1.67
CA SER A 243 7.54 -99.26 1.56
C SER A 243 8.42 -99.97 2.60
N ILE A 244 7.81 -100.90 3.36
CA ILE A 244 7.95 -102.36 3.20
C ILE A 244 7.16 -103.09 4.33
N ALA A 245 6.47 -104.16 3.92
CA ALA A 245 5.83 -105.28 4.66
C ALA A 245 4.49 -105.04 5.36
#